data_AF-A0A7Y9EQA3-F1
#
_entry.id   AF-A0A7Y9EQA3-F1
#
_cell.length_a   1.000
_cell.length_b   1.000
_cell.length_c   1.000
_cell.angle_alpha   90.00
_cell.angle_beta   90.00
_cell.angle_gamma   90.00
#
_symmetry.space_group_name_H-M   'P 1'
#
loop_
_entity.id
_entity.type
_entity.pdbx_description
1 polymer ?
#
loop_
_entity_poly.entity_id
_entity_poly.type
_entity_poly.pdbx_seq_one_letter_code
_entity_poly.pdbx_strand_id
1 'polypeptide(L)'
;MADELRERAAAMARREAAAQLRPAPFVPTDGTGTLVAVRLVACRSCGARPGERHWTPPFAPDGSGATPRGPRLAMLACEAVTARAVLPIVRTAERFPELREARFQTRAVLWDALSPATPPAEALAVVDDSERWIDAPGEPPDGDAARTLPASTRPHRGPRGWRWHRADLVPHFLSPHRNLPTRIGEHYAAELRAALRTGHEGS
;
A
#
# COMPACT_ATOMS: atom_id res chain seq x y z
N MET A 1 -7.53 -3.40 -24.72
CA MET A 1 -7.31 -2.36 -23.69
C MET A 1 -8.24 -2.49 -22.49
N ALA A 2 -9.58 -2.49 -22.63
CA ALA A 2 -10.47 -2.58 -21.47
C ALA A 2 -10.35 -3.92 -20.71
N ASP A 3 -10.18 -5.03 -21.43
CA ASP A 3 -10.03 -6.36 -20.81
C ASP A 3 -8.66 -6.53 -20.15
N GLU A 4 -7.60 -6.03 -20.77
CA GLU A 4 -6.26 -6.02 -20.17
C GLU A 4 -6.23 -5.25 -18.84
N LEU A 5 -6.86 -4.07 -18.78
CA LEU A 5 -6.99 -3.32 -17.53
C LEU A 5 -7.75 -4.09 -16.45
N ARG A 6 -8.78 -4.86 -16.83
CA ARG A 6 -9.54 -5.70 -15.90
C ARG A 6 -8.70 -6.86 -15.40
N GLU A 7 -8.00 -7.55 -16.28
CA GLU A 7 -7.16 -8.70 -15.95
C GLU A 7 -6.06 -8.31 -14.96
N ARG A 8 -5.36 -7.21 -15.21
CA ARG A 8 -4.35 -6.67 -14.29
C ARG A 8 -4.96 -6.26 -12.95
N ALA A 9 -6.08 -5.54 -12.98
CA ALA A 9 -6.80 -5.18 -11.77
C ALA A 9 -7.20 -6.41 -10.93
N ALA A 10 -7.64 -7.49 -11.58
CA ALA A 10 -7.97 -8.74 -10.91
C ALA A 10 -6.73 -9.43 -10.32
N ALA A 11 -5.61 -9.47 -11.04
CA ALA A 11 -4.35 -10.00 -10.53
C ALA A 11 -3.86 -9.25 -9.29
N MET A 12 -3.84 -7.91 -9.36
CA MET A 12 -3.47 -7.05 -8.23
C MET A 12 -4.44 -7.19 -7.04
N ALA A 13 -5.73 -7.38 -7.29
CA ALA A 13 -6.73 -7.64 -6.25
C ALA A 13 -6.46 -8.96 -5.52
N ARG A 14 -6.16 -10.03 -6.25
CA ARG A 14 -5.81 -11.34 -5.67
C ARG A 14 -4.50 -11.27 -4.87
N ARG A 15 -3.50 -10.55 -5.38
CA ARG A 15 -2.22 -10.33 -4.67
C ARG A 15 -2.42 -9.58 -3.36
N GLU A 16 -3.24 -8.53 -3.38
CA GLU A 16 -3.60 -7.81 -2.16
C GLU A 16 -4.35 -8.68 -1.16
N ALA A 17 -5.31 -9.49 -1.62
CA ALA A 17 -6.01 -10.44 -0.75
C ALA A 17 -5.02 -11.42 -0.09
N ALA A 18 -4.11 -12.02 -0.87
CA ALA A 18 -3.09 -12.93 -0.35
C ALA A 18 -2.18 -12.24 0.67
N ALA A 19 -1.76 -11.00 0.41
CA ALA A 19 -0.99 -10.19 1.36
C ALA A 19 -1.76 -9.91 2.66
N GLN A 20 -3.06 -9.60 2.56
CA GLN A 20 -3.94 -9.34 3.70
C GLN A 20 -4.30 -10.59 4.49
N LEU A 21 -4.19 -11.78 3.92
CA LEU A 21 -4.45 -13.05 4.62
C LEU A 21 -3.22 -13.60 5.33
N ARG A 22 -2.02 -13.02 5.13
CA ARG A 22 -0.80 -13.45 5.83
C ARG A 22 -0.97 -13.40 7.36
N PRO A 23 -0.48 -14.37 8.13
CA PRO A 23 -0.54 -14.30 9.58
C PRO A 23 0.20 -13.06 10.09
N ALA A 24 -0.41 -12.30 11.01
CA ALA A 24 0.28 -11.19 11.67
C ALA A 24 1.43 -11.75 12.54
N PRO A 25 2.60 -11.08 12.61
CA PRO A 25 3.62 -11.46 13.58
C PRO A 25 3.05 -11.27 15.00
N PHE A 26 3.47 -12.14 15.91
CA PHE A 26 3.28 -11.91 17.33
C PHE A 26 4.17 -10.74 17.75
N VAL A 27 3.58 -9.70 18.33
CA VAL A 27 4.33 -8.57 18.91
C VAL A 27 4.30 -8.75 20.42
N PRO A 28 5.43 -9.07 21.07
CA PRO A 28 5.52 -9.11 22.53
C PRO A 28 5.09 -7.76 23.11
N THR A 29 4.33 -7.77 24.20
CA THR A 29 3.80 -6.55 24.84
C THR A 29 4.88 -5.64 25.43
N ASP A 30 6.10 -6.17 25.58
CA ASP A 30 7.31 -5.51 26.06
C ASP A 30 8.31 -5.15 24.94
N GLY A 31 8.03 -5.55 23.70
CA GLY A 31 8.95 -5.45 22.57
C GLY A 31 8.68 -4.28 21.62
N THR A 32 9.77 -3.64 21.17
CA THR A 32 9.77 -2.69 20.05
C THR A 32 9.62 -3.44 18.72
N GLY A 33 8.39 -3.79 18.34
CA GLY A 33 8.11 -4.41 17.04
C GLY A 33 8.65 -3.59 15.86
N THR A 34 8.85 -4.22 14.70
CA THR A 34 9.35 -3.52 13.50
C THR A 34 8.41 -2.38 13.12
N LEU A 35 8.94 -1.16 13.22
CA LEU A 35 8.25 0.04 12.76
C LEU A 35 8.61 0.34 11.31
N VAL A 36 7.61 0.78 10.55
CA VAL A 36 7.74 1.29 9.19
C VAL A 36 7.89 2.81 9.27
N ALA A 37 9.04 3.32 8.87
CA ALA A 37 9.29 4.75 8.81
C ALA A 37 8.53 5.36 7.63
N VAL A 38 7.65 6.30 7.87
CA VAL A 38 6.77 6.88 6.86
C VAL A 38 7.25 8.26 6.45
N ARG A 39 7.48 8.40 5.15
CA ARG A 39 7.76 9.67 4.49
C ARG A 39 6.53 10.13 3.72
N LEU A 40 5.98 11.28 4.10
CA LEU A 40 4.89 11.91 3.36
C LEU A 40 5.44 12.64 2.12
N VAL A 41 4.76 12.46 0.98
CA VAL A 41 5.06 13.07 -0.32
C VAL A 41 3.92 14.01 -0.70
N ALA A 42 4.21 15.16 -1.29
CA ALA A 42 3.17 16.07 -1.76
C ALA A 42 2.36 15.43 -2.90
N CYS A 43 1.04 15.64 -2.89
CA CYS A 43 0.16 15.13 -3.94
C CYS A 43 -0.06 16.20 -5.01
N ARG A 44 0.27 15.90 -6.27
CA ARG A 44 0.06 16.80 -7.41
C ARG A 44 -1.42 16.94 -7.78
N SER A 45 -2.19 15.89 -7.55
CA SER A 45 -3.62 15.83 -7.91
C SER A 45 -4.51 16.76 -7.07
N CYS A 46 -4.27 16.87 -5.75
CA CYS A 46 -5.09 17.71 -4.86
C CYS A 46 -4.31 18.77 -4.08
N GLY A 47 -3.01 18.90 -4.32
CA GLY A 47 -2.15 19.90 -3.66
C GLY A 47 -1.85 19.62 -2.19
N ALA A 48 -2.18 18.43 -1.65
CA ALA A 48 -1.86 18.09 -0.27
C ALA A 48 -0.34 18.09 -0.06
N ARG A 49 0.11 18.66 1.05
CA ARG A 49 1.53 18.81 1.40
C ARG A 49 1.87 18.00 2.66
N PRO A 50 3.13 17.55 2.82
CA PRO A 50 3.58 16.95 4.07
C PRO A 50 3.32 17.88 5.26
N GLY A 51 2.78 17.33 6.33
CA GLY A 51 2.51 18.03 7.58
C GLY A 51 2.59 17.05 8.74
N GLU A 52 2.38 17.55 9.96
CA GLU A 52 2.37 16.70 11.16
C GLU A 52 1.18 15.74 11.14
N ARG A 53 1.44 14.49 11.54
CA ARG A 53 0.43 13.43 11.63
C ARG A 53 0.69 12.58 12.85
N HIS A 54 -0.39 12.19 13.53
CA HIS A 54 -0.33 11.18 14.58
C HIS A 54 -0.18 9.79 13.97
N TRP A 55 0.80 9.05 14.46
CA TRP A 55 1.09 7.68 14.04
C TRP A 55 0.80 6.71 15.17
N THR A 56 0.19 5.60 14.83
CA THR A 56 0.08 4.42 15.69
C THR A 56 0.98 3.33 15.13
N PRO A 57 1.48 2.40 15.96
CA PRO A 57 2.17 1.22 15.46
C PRO A 57 1.38 0.54 14.32
N PRO A 58 2.07 0.04 13.29
CA PRO A 58 3.52 -0.07 13.15
C PRO A 58 4.17 1.18 12.50
N PHE A 59 3.52 2.34 12.44
CA PHE A 59 4.06 3.51 11.74
C PHE A 59 4.83 4.45 12.65
N ALA A 60 5.86 5.09 12.11
CA ALA A 60 6.59 6.20 12.73
C ALA A 60 6.96 7.24 11.66
N PRO A 61 7.10 8.54 11.99
CA PRO A 61 7.59 9.52 11.02
C PRO A 61 9.06 9.29 10.67
N ASP A 62 9.42 9.45 9.39
CA ASP A 62 10.82 9.44 8.94
C ASP A 62 11.60 10.62 9.56
N GLY A 63 12.77 10.36 10.15
CA GLY A 63 13.64 11.40 10.73
C GLY A 63 13.37 11.82 12.19
N SER A 64 12.59 11.09 12.98
CA SER A 64 12.22 11.44 14.36
C SER A 64 13.35 11.45 15.41
N GLY A 65 14.63 11.43 15.02
CA GLY A 65 15.80 11.52 15.91
C GLY A 65 16.01 10.33 16.88
N ALA A 66 14.97 9.54 17.14
CA ALA A 66 14.99 8.31 17.94
C ALA A 66 15.13 7.04 17.09
N THR A 67 15.30 7.18 15.75
CA THR A 67 15.45 6.18 14.67
C THR A 67 14.72 4.84 14.83
N PRO A 68 13.78 4.47 13.93
CA PRO A 68 13.62 3.08 13.58
C PRO A 68 14.64 2.72 12.49
N ARG A 69 15.54 1.77 12.77
CA ARG A 69 16.24 0.96 11.77
C ARG A 69 15.22 0.03 11.09
N GLY A 70 14.32 0.62 10.31
CA GLY A 70 13.11 -0.03 9.82
C GLY A 70 12.76 0.40 8.41
N PRO A 71 12.05 -0.46 7.67
CA PRO A 71 11.76 -0.25 6.26
C PRO A 71 11.02 1.08 6.05
N ARG A 72 11.34 1.78 4.97
CA ARG A 72 10.84 3.13 4.70
C ARG A 72 9.69 3.08 3.70
N LEU A 73 8.55 3.66 4.04
CA LEU A 73 7.38 3.76 3.17
C LEU A 73 7.15 5.22 2.75
N ALA A 74 7.24 5.49 1.45
CA ALA A 74 6.75 6.72 0.86
C ALA A 74 5.24 6.64 0.62
N MET A 75 4.50 7.66 1.06
CA MET A 75 3.06 7.79 0.84
C MET A 75 2.65 9.22 0.51
N LEU A 76 1.61 9.44 -0.30
CA LEU A 76 1.05 10.76 -0.55
C LEU A 76 0.46 11.37 0.73
N ALA A 77 0.60 12.68 0.92
CA ALA A 77 0.10 13.37 2.11
C ALA A 77 -1.43 13.31 2.25
N CYS A 78 -2.16 13.11 1.15
CA CYS A 78 -3.60 12.93 1.13
C CYS A 78 -4.05 11.48 1.36
N GLU A 79 -3.14 10.55 1.67
CA GLU A 79 -3.46 9.13 1.76
C GLU A 79 -3.30 8.52 3.16
N ALA A 80 -4.06 7.46 3.38
CA ALA A 80 -3.98 6.59 4.54
C ALA A 80 -3.94 5.13 4.09
N VAL A 81 -3.10 4.34 4.75
CA VAL A 81 -3.08 2.88 4.65
C VAL A 81 -3.31 2.29 6.03
N THR A 82 -3.84 1.06 6.11
CA THR A 82 -4.08 0.39 7.38
C THR A 82 -2.80 -0.27 7.90
N ALA A 83 -2.73 -0.55 9.20
CA ALA A 83 -1.64 -1.36 9.76
C ALA A 83 -1.54 -2.73 9.08
N ARG A 84 -2.68 -3.34 8.71
CA ARG A 84 -2.71 -4.62 8.00
C ARG A 84 -2.09 -4.53 6.60
N ALA A 85 -2.25 -3.40 5.92
CA ALA A 85 -1.71 -3.20 4.58
C ALA A 85 -0.18 -3.27 4.54
N VAL A 86 0.51 -2.84 5.60
CA VAL A 86 1.99 -2.87 5.66
C VAL A 86 2.57 -4.16 6.24
N LEU A 87 1.72 -5.13 6.59
CA LEU A 87 2.17 -6.42 7.09
C LEU A 87 3.21 -7.10 6.18
N PRO A 88 3.08 -7.09 4.84
CA PRO A 88 4.09 -7.71 3.98
C PRO A 88 5.48 -7.08 4.15
N ILE A 89 5.55 -5.77 4.34
CA ILE A 89 6.80 -5.04 4.58
C ILE A 89 7.45 -5.54 5.86
N VAL A 90 6.68 -5.56 6.95
CA VAL A 90 7.15 -6.00 8.28
C VAL A 90 7.65 -7.45 8.23
N ARG A 91 6.85 -8.37 7.68
CA ARG A 91 7.21 -9.79 7.57
C ARG A 91 8.46 -10.03 6.73
N THR A 92 8.59 -9.30 5.62
CA THR A 92 9.75 -9.40 4.75
C THR A 92 11.01 -8.86 5.42
N ALA A 93 10.93 -7.74 6.15
CA ALA A 93 12.07 -7.19 6.90
C ALA A 93 12.46 -8.03 8.14
N GLU A 94 11.50 -8.72 8.78
CA GLU A 94 11.78 -9.70 9.84
C GLU A 94 12.54 -10.92 9.30
N ARG A 95 12.13 -11.40 8.12
CA ARG A 95 12.74 -12.57 7.47
C ARG A 95 14.12 -12.28 6.88
N PHE A 96 14.29 -11.09 6.29
CA PHE A 96 15.49 -10.66 5.57
C PHE A 96 16.04 -9.37 6.18
N PRO A 97 16.98 -9.46 7.15
CA PRO A 97 17.52 -8.31 7.87
C PRO A 97 18.16 -7.22 6.98
N GLU A 98 18.66 -7.59 5.80
CA GLU A 98 19.20 -6.69 4.78
C GLU A 98 18.14 -5.72 4.24
N LEU A 99 16.86 -6.04 4.37
CA LEU A 99 15.74 -5.20 3.94
C LEU A 99 15.26 -4.24 5.03
N ARG A 100 15.94 -4.17 6.17
CA ARG A 100 15.59 -3.22 7.26
C ARG A 100 15.68 -1.76 6.84
N GLU A 101 16.46 -1.42 5.82
CA GLU A 101 16.49 -0.06 5.25
C GLU A 101 15.88 0.00 3.85
N ALA A 102 15.18 -1.07 3.43
CA ALA A 102 14.59 -1.13 2.10
C ALA A 102 13.51 -0.05 1.93
N ARG A 103 13.41 0.43 0.69
CA ARG A 103 12.48 1.47 0.29
C ARG A 103 11.22 0.84 -0.30
N PHE A 104 10.09 1.33 0.19
CA PHE A 104 8.76 0.99 -0.26
C PHE A 104 8.00 2.27 -0.61
N GLN A 105 6.98 2.12 -1.44
CA GLN A 105 6.05 3.18 -1.77
C GLN A 105 4.64 2.62 -1.93
N THR A 106 3.62 3.44 -1.73
CA THR A 106 2.24 3.06 -2.05
C THR A 106 2.01 3.07 -3.57
N ARG A 107 0.94 2.39 -4.02
CA ARG A 107 0.43 2.52 -5.39
C ARG A 107 0.22 3.98 -5.78
N ALA A 108 -0.23 4.81 -4.84
CA ALA A 108 -0.58 6.20 -5.11
C ALA A 108 0.65 7.04 -5.46
N VAL A 109 1.77 6.81 -4.77
CA VAL A 109 3.04 7.49 -5.07
C VAL A 109 3.55 7.09 -6.46
N LEU A 110 3.58 5.79 -6.77
CA LEU A 110 4.03 5.33 -8.09
C LEU A 110 3.10 5.84 -9.20
N TRP A 111 1.79 5.74 -8.98
CA TRP A 111 0.79 6.19 -9.94
C TRP A 111 0.86 7.70 -10.19
N ASP A 112 0.98 8.54 -9.15
CA ASP A 112 1.11 10.00 -9.29
C ASP A 112 2.39 10.39 -10.07
N ALA A 113 3.44 9.57 -9.98
CA ALA A 113 4.67 9.75 -10.76
C ALA A 113 4.50 9.37 -12.24
N LEU A 114 3.78 8.28 -12.55
CA LEU A 114 3.64 7.74 -13.92
C LEU A 114 2.52 8.41 -14.72
N SER A 115 1.36 8.63 -14.11
CA SER A 115 0.13 8.98 -14.82
C SER A 115 0.17 10.25 -15.68
N PRO A 116 1.01 11.28 -15.39
CA PRO A 116 1.10 12.45 -16.25
C PRO A 116 1.78 12.19 -17.61
N ALA A 117 2.64 11.16 -17.70
CA ALA A 117 3.52 10.95 -18.87
C ALA A 117 3.30 9.60 -19.56
N THR A 118 2.49 8.70 -18.97
CA THR A 118 2.35 7.33 -19.42
C THR A 118 0.87 6.96 -19.63
N PRO A 119 0.51 6.28 -20.73
CA PRO A 119 -0.85 5.77 -20.93
C PRO A 119 -1.33 4.91 -19.75
N PRO A 120 -2.63 4.96 -19.36
CA PRO A 120 -3.11 4.25 -18.17
C PRO A 120 -2.84 2.74 -18.14
N ALA A 121 -2.87 2.06 -19.29
CA ALA A 121 -2.60 0.62 -19.36
C ALA A 121 -1.12 0.30 -19.07
N GLU A 122 -0.20 1.08 -19.66
CA GLU A 122 1.23 0.96 -19.42
C GLU A 122 1.60 1.35 -17.98
N ALA A 123 1.04 2.45 -17.47
CA ALA A 123 1.24 2.86 -16.08
C ALA A 123 0.76 1.77 -15.10
N LEU A 124 -0.40 1.16 -15.38
CA LEU A 124 -0.92 0.07 -14.56
C LEU A 124 -0.03 -1.18 -14.63
N ALA A 125 0.52 -1.50 -15.81
CA ALA A 125 1.46 -2.61 -15.97
C ALA A 125 2.72 -2.42 -15.10
N VAL A 126 3.28 -1.21 -15.09
CA VAL A 126 4.43 -0.88 -14.24
C VAL A 126 4.08 -1.01 -12.75
N VAL A 127 2.90 -0.57 -12.33
CA VAL A 127 2.44 -0.73 -10.93
C VAL A 127 2.30 -2.22 -10.58
N ASP A 128 1.62 -3.01 -11.42
CA ASP A 128 1.43 -4.44 -11.23
C ASP A 128 2.78 -5.19 -11.11
N ASP A 129 3.72 -4.91 -12.01
CA ASP A 129 5.04 -5.53 -11.98
C ASP A 129 5.84 -5.16 -10.72
N SER A 130 5.72 -3.91 -10.26
CA SER A 130 6.39 -3.43 -9.04
C SER A 130 5.84 -4.05 -7.73
N GLU A 131 4.73 -4.78 -7.79
CA GLU A 131 4.13 -5.51 -6.65
C GLU A 131 4.53 -6.99 -6.60
N ARG A 132 5.15 -7.53 -7.66
CA ARG A 132 5.43 -8.98 -7.80
C ARG A 132 6.34 -9.56 -6.73
N TRP A 133 7.09 -8.73 -6.01
CA TRP A 133 7.90 -9.16 -4.85
C TRP A 133 7.08 -9.89 -3.77
N ILE A 134 5.76 -9.73 -3.77
CA ILE A 134 4.83 -10.41 -2.86
C ILE A 134 4.58 -11.86 -3.26
N ASP A 135 4.71 -12.18 -4.54
CA ASP A 135 4.38 -13.49 -5.12
C ASP A 135 5.48 -14.53 -4.80
N ALA A 136 6.70 -14.09 -4.49
CA ALA A 136 7.84 -14.92 -4.10
C ALA A 136 8.30 -14.66 -2.65
N PRO A 137 7.49 -14.99 -1.62
CA PRO A 137 7.81 -14.68 -0.22
C PRO A 137 9.05 -15.43 0.33
N GLY A 138 9.61 -16.35 -0.45
CA GLY A 138 10.74 -17.20 -0.11
C GLY A 138 12.11 -16.58 -0.40
N GLU A 139 12.16 -15.56 -1.25
CA GLU A 139 13.39 -14.98 -1.78
C GLU A 139 13.49 -13.50 -1.36
N PRO A 140 14.70 -12.99 -1.12
CA PRO A 140 14.88 -11.56 -0.96
C PRO A 140 14.48 -10.91 -2.30
N PRO A 141 13.61 -9.89 -2.29
CA PRO A 141 13.25 -9.23 -3.53
C PRO A 141 14.44 -8.48 -4.11
N ASP A 142 14.64 -8.60 -5.42
CA ASP A 142 15.83 -8.11 -6.12
C ASP A 142 15.99 -6.58 -6.11
N GLY A 143 17.25 -6.14 -6.02
CA GLY A 143 17.68 -4.77 -6.31
C GLY A 143 17.37 -3.70 -5.25
N ASP A 144 17.91 -2.50 -5.50
CA ASP A 144 17.80 -1.33 -4.61
C ASP A 144 16.59 -0.44 -4.90
N ALA A 145 15.80 -0.78 -5.93
CA ALA A 145 14.63 0.00 -6.34
C ALA A 145 13.55 0.00 -5.25
N ALA A 146 12.78 1.09 -5.18
CA ALA A 146 11.64 1.17 -4.28
C ALA A 146 10.54 0.18 -4.72
N ARG A 147 10.08 -0.64 -3.78
CA ARG A 147 9.05 -1.67 -4.01
C ARG A 147 7.66 -1.10 -3.78
N THR A 148 6.67 -1.53 -4.56
CA THR A 148 5.31 -1.02 -4.40
C THR A 148 4.51 -1.93 -3.48
N LEU A 149 3.86 -1.33 -2.48
CA LEU A 149 2.96 -2.05 -1.58
C LEU A 149 1.68 -2.46 -2.33
N PRO A 150 1.28 -3.75 -2.33
CA PRO A 150 0.06 -4.22 -2.99
C PRO A 150 -1.18 -3.89 -2.15
N ALA A 151 -1.42 -2.60 -1.90
CA ALA A 151 -2.50 -2.15 -1.05
C ALA A 151 -3.25 -1.00 -1.69
N SER A 152 -4.56 -1.13 -1.69
CA SER A 152 -5.48 -0.01 -1.89
C SER A 152 -5.31 1.01 -0.76
N THR A 153 -5.53 2.28 -1.10
CA THR A 153 -5.31 3.40 -0.18
C THR A 153 -6.59 4.18 0.06
N ARG A 154 -6.68 4.87 1.18
CA ARG A 154 -7.85 5.66 1.59
C ARG A 154 -7.51 7.14 1.55
N PRO A 155 -8.49 8.03 1.34
CA PRO A 155 -8.26 9.44 1.57
C PRO A 155 -7.97 9.69 3.06
N HIS A 156 -6.85 10.34 3.34
CA HIS A 156 -6.61 10.97 4.62
C HIS A 156 -7.22 12.37 4.59
N ARG A 157 -8.27 12.55 5.38
CA ARG A 157 -8.88 13.84 5.66
C ARG A 157 -8.87 14.02 7.17
N GLY A 158 -8.57 15.23 7.64
CA GLY A 158 -8.55 15.56 9.07
C GLY A 158 -9.87 15.19 9.79
N PRO A 159 -9.92 15.27 11.12
CA PRO A 159 -11.08 14.85 11.90
C PRO A 159 -12.36 15.52 11.40
N ARG A 160 -13.32 14.69 10.98
CA ARG A 160 -14.66 15.07 10.55
C ARG A 160 -15.67 14.18 11.26
N GLY A 161 -16.92 14.61 11.35
CA GLY A 161 -17.99 13.80 11.94
C GLY A 161 -18.12 12.41 11.29
N TRP A 162 -18.72 11.46 12.03
CA TRP A 162 -18.79 10.03 11.69
C TRP A 162 -19.21 9.70 10.25
N ARG A 163 -20.18 10.43 9.68
CA ARG A 163 -20.62 10.24 8.29
C ARG A 163 -19.48 10.36 7.27
N TRP A 164 -18.60 11.35 7.46
CA TRP A 164 -17.45 11.59 6.59
C TRP A 164 -16.38 10.53 6.81
N HIS A 165 -16.11 10.21 8.08
CA HIS A 165 -15.19 9.13 8.43
C HIS A 165 -15.57 7.83 7.74
N ARG A 166 -16.85 7.43 7.79
CA ARG A 166 -17.33 6.20 7.13
C ARG A 166 -17.15 6.23 5.61
N ALA A 167 -17.36 7.38 4.97
CA ALA A 167 -17.11 7.52 3.53
C ALA A 167 -15.62 7.37 3.19
N ASP A 168 -14.74 7.92 4.04
CA ASP A 168 -13.29 7.86 3.88
C ASP A 168 -12.70 6.47 4.20
N LEU A 169 -13.47 5.55 4.80
CA LEU A 169 -13.07 4.16 5.01
C LEU A 169 -13.07 3.32 3.72
N VAL A 170 -13.78 3.76 2.68
CA VAL A 170 -13.83 3.05 1.40
C VAL A 170 -12.46 3.17 0.73
N PRO A 171 -11.76 2.04 0.49
CA PRO A 171 -10.47 2.08 -0.15
C PRO A 171 -10.60 2.39 -1.65
N HIS A 172 -9.56 3.00 -2.19
CA HIS A 172 -9.39 3.29 -3.61
C HIS A 172 -8.24 2.45 -4.17
N PHE A 173 -8.43 1.94 -5.38
CA PHE A 173 -7.52 0.96 -6.00
C PHE A 173 -6.07 1.46 -6.13
N LEU A 174 -5.85 2.59 -6.82
CA LEU A 174 -4.50 3.09 -7.14
C LEU A 174 -4.08 4.31 -6.32
N SER A 175 -5.02 5.22 -6.04
CA SER A 175 -4.76 6.43 -5.29
C SER A 175 -6.05 6.91 -4.62
N PRO A 176 -5.99 7.82 -3.63
CA PRO A 176 -7.19 8.43 -3.05
C PRO A 176 -8.04 9.25 -4.04
N HIS A 177 -7.59 9.39 -5.28
CA HIS A 177 -8.24 10.12 -6.35
C HIS A 177 -8.83 9.14 -7.38
N ARG A 178 -9.92 9.56 -8.01
CA ARG A 178 -10.55 8.75 -9.08
C ARG A 178 -9.74 8.93 -10.36
N ASN A 179 -8.76 8.04 -10.55
CA ASN A 179 -7.79 8.15 -11.64
C ASN A 179 -7.94 7.08 -12.73
N LEU A 180 -8.91 6.16 -12.57
CA LEU A 180 -9.31 5.18 -13.57
C LEU A 180 -10.82 5.24 -13.81
N PRO A 181 -11.32 4.71 -14.95
CA PRO A 181 -12.75 4.51 -15.16
C PRO A 181 -13.36 3.72 -13.99
N THR A 182 -14.49 4.18 -13.46
CA THR A 182 -15.15 3.62 -12.26
C THR A 182 -15.31 2.11 -12.33
N ARG A 183 -15.68 1.57 -13.49
CA ARG A 183 -15.84 0.13 -13.74
C ARG A 183 -14.59 -0.72 -13.42
N ILE A 184 -13.37 -0.17 -13.57
CA ILE A 184 -12.13 -0.89 -13.27
C ILE A 184 -11.94 -0.98 -11.75
N GLY A 185 -12.18 0.13 -11.03
CA GLY A 185 -12.13 0.13 -9.56
C GLY A 185 -13.21 -0.77 -8.94
N GLU A 186 -14.41 -0.80 -9.53
CA GLU A 186 -15.48 -1.71 -9.12
C GLU A 186 -15.13 -3.17 -9.36
N HIS A 187 -14.54 -3.50 -10.52
CA HIS A 187 -14.07 -4.83 -10.82
C HIS A 187 -12.98 -5.29 -9.85
N TYR A 188 -11.95 -4.47 -9.62
CA TYR A 188 -10.93 -4.71 -8.60
C TYR A 188 -11.56 -4.97 -7.22
N ALA A 189 -12.52 -4.15 -6.79
CA ALA A 189 -13.16 -4.30 -5.48
C ALA A 189 -14.03 -5.57 -5.38
N ALA A 190 -14.60 -6.04 -6.49
CA ALA A 190 -15.32 -7.31 -6.54
C ALA A 190 -14.36 -8.50 -6.41
N GLU A 191 -13.26 -8.48 -7.18
CA GLU A 191 -12.22 -9.51 -7.15
C GLU A 191 -11.54 -9.62 -5.78
N LEU A 192 -11.20 -8.49 -5.16
CA LEU A 192 -10.59 -8.45 -3.83
C LEU A 192 -11.52 -9.10 -2.79
N ARG A 193 -12.81 -8.75 -2.81
CA ARG A 193 -13.81 -9.33 -1.90
C ARG A 193 -14.01 -10.82 -2.14
N ALA A 194 -14.00 -11.27 -3.40
CA ALA A 194 -14.11 -12.69 -3.74
C ALA A 194 -12.90 -13.46 -3.19
N ALA A 195 -11.68 -12.99 -3.48
CA ALA A 195 -10.45 -13.63 -3.04
C ALA A 195 -10.31 -13.69 -1.50
N LEU A 196 -10.69 -12.63 -0.79
CA LEU A 196 -10.69 -12.62 0.68
C LEU A 196 -11.67 -13.65 1.27
N ARG A 197 -12.87 -13.82 0.68
CA ARG A 197 -13.84 -14.82 1.13
C ARG A 197 -13.32 -16.24 0.94
N THR A 198 -12.87 -16.57 -0.27
CA THR A 198 -12.35 -17.91 -0.59
C THR A 198 -11.13 -18.26 0.25
N GLY A 199 -10.23 -17.30 0.51
CA GLY A 199 -9.06 -17.54 1.36
C GLY A 199 -9.42 -17.80 2.83
N HIS A 200 -10.51 -17.23 3.33
CA HIS A 200 -11.01 -17.52 4.69
C HIS A 200 -11.73 -18.87 4.80
N GLU A 201 -12.40 -19.33 3.75
CA GLU A 201 -13.08 -20.65 3.74
C GLU A 201 -12.11 -21.83 3.66
N GLY A 202 -10.90 -21.60 3.12
CA GLY A 202 -9.86 -22.62 2.97
C GLY A 202 -8.75 -22.63 4.04
N SER A 203 -8.81 -21.74 5.05
CA SER A 203 -7.86 -21.68 6.18
C SER A 203 -8.46 -22.27 7.45
#